data_AF-A0A1I5CYN1-F1
#
_entry.id   AF-A0A1I5CYN1-F1
#
_cell.length_a   1.000
_cell.length_b   1.000
_cell.length_c   1.000
_cell.angle_alpha   90.00
_cell.angle_beta   90.00
_cell.angle_gamma   90.00
#
_symmetry.space_group_name_H-M   'P 1'
#
loop_
_entity.id
_entity.type
_entity.pdbx_description
1 polymer ?
#
loop_
_entity_poly.entity_id
_entity_poly.type
_entity_poly.pdbx_seq_one_letter_code
_entity_poly.pdbx_strand_id
1 'polypeptide(L)'
;MLLTTLDGKTSPVEFIKFLDEKVKVYNFEVEGNHNYYVSEKGILVHNDCAWPFLEKVSVKVLQNASCDADALAIQKVVGGDIMTVSNPMKGLQLGPVKYGSEEVSGWFYHKAVKVGDVVFDRITGPSGMHINDYKALFEYGDDLIFK
;
A
#
# COMPACT_ATOMS: atom_id res chain seq x y z
N MET A 1 18.73 -7.09 -5.77
CA MET A 1 17.60 -7.17 -4.84
C MET A 1 18.04 -6.57 -3.51
N LEU A 2 17.22 -5.74 -2.88
CA LEU A 2 17.48 -5.14 -1.56
C LEU A 2 16.53 -5.76 -0.54
N LEU A 3 17.05 -6.08 0.64
CA LEU A 3 16.28 -6.51 1.81
C LEU A 3 16.11 -5.34 2.77
N THR A 4 14.93 -5.20 3.37
CA THR A 4 14.71 -4.24 4.45
C THR A 4 15.00 -4.91 5.79
N THR A 5 15.79 -4.23 6.60
CA THR A 5 16.16 -4.66 7.96
C THR A 5 15.19 -4.06 8.99
N LEU A 6 15.15 -4.64 10.19
CA LEU A 6 14.27 -4.21 11.30
C LEU A 6 14.46 -2.73 11.69
N ASP A 7 15.66 -2.18 11.50
CA ASP A 7 15.95 -0.76 11.78
C ASP A 7 15.64 0.17 10.59
N GLY A 8 14.95 -0.33 9.55
CA GLY A 8 14.52 0.42 8.39
C GLY A 8 15.60 0.65 7.33
N LYS A 9 16.79 0.08 7.48
CA LYS A 9 17.86 0.17 6.46
C LYS A 9 17.70 -0.89 5.39
N THR A 10 18.40 -0.69 4.28
CA THR A 10 18.47 -1.67 3.19
C THR A 10 19.81 -2.40 3.18
N SER A 11 19.77 -3.69 2.86
CA SER A 11 20.95 -4.54 2.68
C SER A 11 20.89 -5.24 1.32
N PRO A 12 21.96 -5.24 0.52
CA PRO A 12 21.97 -5.95 -0.76
C PRO A 12 22.01 -7.46 -0.55
N VAL A 13 21.38 -8.20 -1.47
CA VAL A 13 21.58 -9.65 -1.60
C VAL A 13 22.90 -9.87 -2.34
N GLU A 14 23.88 -10.44 -1.67
CA GLU A 14 25.21 -10.72 -2.25
C GLU A 14 25.22 -11.98 -3.11
N PHE A 15 24.50 -13.02 -2.70
CA PHE A 15 24.50 -14.32 -3.36
C PHE A 15 23.17 -15.05 -3.17
N ILE A 16 22.74 -15.78 -4.21
CA ILE A 16 21.57 -16.63 -4.22
C ILE A 16 22.02 -18.04 -4.62
N LYS A 17 21.69 -19.04 -3.78
CA LYS A 17 21.92 -20.45 -4.07
C LYS A 17 20.59 -21.16 -4.31
N PHE A 18 20.45 -21.78 -5.47
CA PHE A 18 19.36 -22.70 -5.73
C PHE A 18 19.77 -24.12 -5.29
N LEU A 19 18.83 -24.85 -4.69
CA LEU A 19 19.02 -26.25 -4.29
C LEU A 19 18.23 -27.13 -5.25
N ASP A 20 18.90 -28.10 -5.88
CA ASP A 20 18.26 -29.08 -6.78
C ASP A 20 17.63 -30.27 -6.03
N GLU A 21 17.60 -30.21 -4.70
CA GLU A 21 16.98 -31.23 -3.85
C GLU A 21 15.60 -30.80 -3.35
N LYS A 22 14.71 -31.77 -3.16
CA LYS A 22 13.41 -31.53 -2.53
C LYS A 22 13.58 -31.39 -1.03
N VAL A 23 13.47 -30.16 -0.53
CA VAL A 23 13.46 -29.85 0.91
C VAL A 23 12.02 -29.75 1.40
N LYS A 24 11.69 -30.46 2.50
CA LYS A 24 10.40 -30.26 3.17
C LYS A 24 10.43 -28.94 3.94
N VAL A 25 9.57 -28.01 3.56
CA VAL A 25 9.37 -26.73 4.26
C VAL A 25 8.00 -26.70 4.93
N TYR A 26 7.85 -25.85 5.95
CA TYR A 26 6.59 -25.64 6.64
C TYR A 26 6.24 -24.16 6.57
N ASN A 27 4.99 -23.86 6.22
CA ASN A 27 4.49 -22.50 6.38
C ASN A 27 4.14 -22.27 7.84
N PHE A 28 4.59 -21.15 8.39
CA PHE A 28 4.14 -20.67 9.68
C PHE A 28 3.32 -19.41 9.41
N GLU A 29 2.09 -19.38 9.93
CA GLU A 29 1.17 -18.27 9.74
C GLU A 29 0.70 -17.76 11.10
N VAL A 30 0.81 -16.45 11.30
CA VAL A 30 0.19 -15.73 12.41
C VAL A 30 -0.97 -14.92 11.85
N GLU A 31 -2.15 -15.06 12.45
CA GLU A 31 -3.33 -14.33 12.00
C GLU A 31 -3.06 -12.81 11.99
N GLY A 32 -3.19 -12.20 10.81
CA GLY A 32 -3.04 -10.75 10.62
C GLY A 32 -1.61 -10.22 10.67
N ASN A 33 -0.58 -11.06 10.81
CA ASN A 33 0.82 -10.65 10.69
C ASN A 33 1.59 -11.61 9.78
N HIS A 34 1.99 -11.09 8.63
CA HIS A 34 2.72 -11.85 7.62
C HIS A 34 4.20 -11.49 7.56
N ASN A 35 4.70 -10.71 8.54
CA ASN A 35 6.10 -10.32 8.64
C ASN A 35 6.84 -11.19 9.67
N TYR A 36 7.89 -11.86 9.23
CA TYR A 36 8.63 -12.83 10.02
C TYR A 36 10.10 -12.44 10.15
N TYR A 37 10.61 -12.51 11.39
CA TYR A 37 12.02 -12.39 11.67
C TYR A 37 12.71 -13.73 11.41
N VAL A 38 13.68 -13.75 10.51
CA VAL A 38 14.29 -15.01 10.03
C VAL A 38 15.74 -15.21 10.42
N SER A 39 16.42 -14.21 10.99
CA SER A 39 17.80 -14.36 11.45
C SER A 39 18.27 -13.23 12.38
N GLU A 40 19.32 -13.50 13.16
CA GLU A 40 20.05 -12.53 14.00
C GLU A 40 20.50 -11.26 13.27
N LYS A 41 20.56 -11.30 11.93
CA LYS A 41 20.91 -10.16 11.08
C LYS A 41 19.82 -9.09 10.96
N GLY A 42 18.66 -9.26 11.62
CA GLY A 42 17.61 -8.25 11.59
C GLY A 42 16.79 -8.24 10.30
N ILE A 43 16.77 -9.32 9.52
CA ILE A 43 15.99 -9.40 8.29
C ILE A 43 14.53 -9.76 8.60
N LEU A 44 13.61 -9.00 8.01
CA LEU A 44 12.19 -9.31 7.96
C LEU A 44 11.82 -9.86 6.58
N VAL A 45 11.03 -10.92 6.54
CA VAL A 45 10.43 -11.43 5.31
C VAL A 45 8.92 -11.33 5.40
N HIS A 46 8.29 -11.01 4.28
CA HIS A 46 6.84 -11.05 4.14
C HIS A 46 6.46 -12.35 3.43
N ASN A 47 5.56 -13.14 4.01
CA ASN A 47 5.01 -14.30 3.32
C ASN A 47 3.91 -13.85 2.36
N ASP A 48 3.82 -14.50 1.20
CA ASP A 48 2.97 -14.05 0.09
C ASP A 48 1.52 -13.79 0.55
N CYS A 49 1.02 -12.60 0.25
CA CYS A 49 -0.32 -12.17 0.60
C CYS A 49 -1.02 -11.73 -0.68
N ALA A 50 -2.15 -12.36 -0.98
CA ALA A 50 -2.98 -11.94 -2.09
C ALA A 50 -3.49 -10.51 -1.87
N TRP A 51 -3.36 -9.66 -2.90
CA TRP A 51 -3.96 -8.34 -2.88
C TRP A 51 -5.47 -8.46 -2.65
N PRO A 52 -6.07 -7.67 -1.73
CA PRO A 52 -7.45 -7.90 -1.30
C PRO A 52 -8.51 -7.53 -2.36
N PHE A 53 -8.10 -6.98 -3.50
CA PHE A 53 -9.00 -6.47 -4.54
C PHE A 53 -8.64 -6.97 -5.94
N LEU A 54 -9.59 -6.88 -6.86
CA LEU A 54 -9.34 -7.08 -8.29
C LEU A 54 -8.46 -5.94 -8.85
N GLU A 55 -7.62 -6.24 -9.83
CA GLU A 55 -6.63 -5.29 -10.38
C GLU A 55 -7.25 -4.03 -11.00
N LYS A 56 -8.49 -4.12 -11.52
CA LYS A 56 -9.20 -2.96 -12.08
C LYS A 56 -10.69 -3.03 -11.76
N VAL A 57 -11.22 -1.96 -11.20
CA VAL A 57 -12.65 -1.79 -10.88
C VAL A 57 -13.18 -0.56 -11.60
N SER A 58 -14.49 -0.48 -11.82
CA SER A 58 -15.08 0.71 -12.45
C SER A 58 -15.02 1.93 -11.51
N VAL A 59 -15.00 3.13 -12.10
CA VAL A 59 -15.10 4.41 -11.35
C VAL A 59 -16.28 4.41 -10.38
N LYS A 60 -17.44 3.87 -10.80
CA LYS A 60 -18.63 3.79 -9.95
C LYS A 60 -18.42 2.92 -8.71
N VAL A 61 -17.62 1.85 -8.82
CA VAL A 61 -17.26 1.02 -7.66
C VAL A 61 -16.32 1.78 -6.74
N LEU A 62 -15.28 2.43 -7.28
CA LEU A 62 -14.34 3.23 -6.48
C LEU A 62 -15.04 4.36 -5.73
N GLN A 63 -15.90 5.11 -6.42
CA GLN A 63 -16.58 6.28 -5.87
C GLN A 63 -17.43 5.96 -4.64
N ASN A 64 -18.01 4.76 -4.61
CA ASN A 64 -18.88 4.30 -3.53
C ASN A 64 -18.19 3.31 -2.57
N ALA A 65 -16.90 3.02 -2.78
CA ALA A 65 -16.15 2.12 -1.91
C ALA A 65 -15.88 2.77 -0.55
N SER A 66 -15.75 1.95 0.48
CA SER A 66 -15.37 2.41 1.82
C SER A 66 -13.85 2.50 1.91
N CYS A 67 -13.30 3.71 1.77
CA CYS A 67 -11.87 3.93 1.87
C CYS A 67 -11.28 3.49 3.23
N ASP A 68 -12.06 3.58 4.32
CA ASP A 68 -11.67 3.08 5.64
C ASP A 68 -11.46 1.56 5.66
N ALA A 69 -12.44 0.81 5.16
CA ALA A 69 -12.35 -0.64 5.11
C ALA A 69 -11.25 -1.09 4.14
N ASP A 70 -11.07 -0.36 3.05
CA ASP A 70 -10.06 -0.65 2.05
C ASP A 70 -8.65 -0.43 2.59
N ALA A 71 -8.39 0.72 3.22
CA ALA A 71 -7.10 1.00 3.84
C ALA A 71 -6.74 -0.04 4.91
N LEU A 72 -7.71 -0.47 5.72
CA LEU A 72 -7.49 -1.55 6.71
C LEU A 72 -7.15 -2.89 6.06
N ALA A 73 -7.85 -3.27 4.98
CA ALA A 73 -7.57 -4.51 4.27
C ALA A 73 -6.18 -4.48 3.62
N ILE A 74 -5.80 -3.35 3.03
CA ILE A 74 -4.48 -3.15 2.43
C ILE A 74 -3.40 -3.15 3.49
N GLN A 75 -3.59 -2.46 4.61
CA GLN A 75 -2.58 -2.36 5.68
C GLN A 75 -2.22 -3.74 6.24
N LYS A 76 -3.18 -4.66 6.34
CA LYS A 76 -2.91 -6.04 6.75
C LYS A 76 -1.98 -6.79 5.78
N VAL A 77 -2.02 -6.42 4.50
CA VAL A 77 -1.20 -7.03 3.45
C VAL A 77 0.15 -6.33 3.35
N VAL A 78 0.21 -5.01 3.23
CA VAL A 78 1.47 -4.29 2.94
C VAL A 78 2.16 -3.71 4.18
N GLY A 79 1.51 -3.72 5.34
CA GLY A 79 1.96 -3.00 6.54
C GLY A 79 1.81 -1.48 6.42
N GLY A 80 2.64 -0.73 7.13
CA GLY A 80 2.67 0.74 7.06
C GLY A 80 1.58 1.46 7.85
N ASP A 81 1.51 2.78 7.63
CA ASP A 81 0.60 3.67 8.33
C ASP A 81 -0.60 4.02 7.45
N ILE A 82 -1.79 4.11 8.06
CA ILE A 82 -2.97 4.63 7.36
C ILE A 82 -2.87 6.15 7.33
N MET A 83 -2.78 6.69 6.12
CA MET A 83 -2.79 8.11 5.81
C MET A 83 -4.20 8.55 5.41
N THR A 84 -4.63 9.71 5.88
CA THR A 84 -5.86 10.39 5.52
C THR A 84 -5.55 11.57 4.60
N VAL A 85 -6.20 11.59 3.43
CA VAL A 85 -6.27 12.73 2.53
C VAL A 85 -7.49 13.56 2.90
N SER A 86 -7.30 14.84 3.17
CA SER A 86 -8.38 15.74 3.62
C SER A 86 -8.21 17.14 3.07
N ASN A 87 -9.34 17.84 2.90
CA ASN A 87 -9.32 19.26 2.59
C ASN A 87 -9.05 20.05 3.89
N PRO A 88 -8.11 21.03 3.90
CA PRO A 88 -7.87 21.89 5.07
C PRO A 88 -9.14 22.65 5.51
N MET A 89 -10.04 22.95 4.57
CA MET A 89 -11.32 23.58 4.85
C MET A 89 -12.40 22.51 5.10
N LYS A 90 -12.97 22.52 6.30
CA LYS A 90 -14.02 21.57 6.69
C LYS A 90 -15.23 21.66 5.76
N GLY A 91 -15.72 20.50 5.34
CA GLY A 91 -16.92 20.39 4.51
C GLY A 91 -16.68 20.62 3.02
N LEU A 92 -15.44 20.82 2.58
CA LEU A 92 -15.09 20.80 1.17
C LEU A 92 -14.67 19.40 0.72
N GLN A 93 -14.96 19.10 -0.54
CA GLN A 93 -14.51 17.88 -1.19
C GLN A 93 -13.02 17.95 -1.56
N LEU A 94 -12.43 16.80 -1.85
CA LEU A 94 -11.05 16.67 -2.33
C LEU A 94 -10.90 17.10 -3.80
N GLY A 95 -12.02 17.23 -4.51
CA GLY A 95 -12.04 17.40 -5.96
C GLY A 95 -11.96 16.06 -6.72
N PRO A 96 -11.98 16.11 -8.05
CA PRO A 96 -11.70 14.98 -8.93
C PRO A 96 -10.32 14.37 -8.68
N VAL A 97 -10.25 13.05 -8.81
CA VAL A 97 -9.04 12.23 -8.68
C VAL A 97 -8.91 11.35 -9.92
N LYS A 98 -7.78 11.44 -10.61
CA LYS A 98 -7.52 10.69 -11.84
C LYS A 98 -7.44 9.19 -11.59
N TYR A 99 -8.12 8.43 -12.44
CA TYR A 99 -8.05 6.98 -12.50
C TYR A 99 -7.98 6.51 -13.96
N GLY A 100 -6.76 6.35 -14.47
CA GLY A 100 -6.54 6.10 -15.89
C GLY A 100 -6.99 7.29 -16.75
N SER A 101 -7.93 7.06 -17.68
CA SER A 101 -8.56 8.10 -18.51
C SER A 101 -9.87 8.64 -17.92
N GLU A 102 -10.27 8.16 -16.74
CA GLU A 102 -11.48 8.58 -16.04
C GLU A 102 -11.13 9.29 -14.73
N GLU A 103 -12.15 9.79 -14.03
CA GLU A 103 -11.98 10.49 -12.75
C GLU A 103 -13.00 10.00 -11.73
N VAL A 104 -12.58 9.93 -10.47
CA VAL A 104 -13.43 9.70 -9.30
C VAL A 104 -13.62 11.02 -8.56
N SER A 105 -14.81 11.32 -8.07
CA SER A 105 -15.10 12.59 -7.39
C SER A 105 -16.08 12.42 -6.23
N GLY A 106 -16.44 13.52 -5.55
CA GLY A 106 -17.45 13.49 -4.48
C GLY A 106 -16.92 13.08 -3.09
N TRP A 107 -15.62 12.79 -2.97
CA TRP A 107 -14.99 12.44 -1.70
C TRP A 107 -14.73 13.68 -0.85
N PHE A 108 -15.06 13.60 0.44
CA PHE A 108 -14.74 14.63 1.44
C PHE A 108 -13.44 14.33 2.19
N TYR A 109 -13.08 13.05 2.26
CA TYR A 109 -11.80 12.54 2.71
C TYR A 109 -11.54 11.22 1.99
N HIS A 110 -10.29 10.77 2.02
CA HIS A 110 -9.91 9.46 1.52
C HIS A 110 -8.85 8.86 2.45
N LYS A 111 -8.77 7.54 2.52
CA LYS A 111 -7.74 6.83 3.28
C LYS A 111 -6.98 5.90 2.36
N ALA A 112 -5.66 5.91 2.54
CA ALA A 112 -4.72 5.06 1.84
C ALA A 112 -3.64 4.59 2.82
N VAL A 113 -2.86 3.59 2.43
CA VAL A 113 -1.76 3.06 3.26
C VAL A 113 -0.44 3.58 2.72
N LYS A 114 0.42 4.12 3.60
CA LYS A 114 1.75 4.63 3.26
C LYS A 114 2.83 3.73 3.87
N VAL A 115 3.76 3.26 3.03
CA VAL A 115 4.96 2.50 3.43
C VAL A 115 6.17 3.24 2.88
N GLY A 116 6.98 3.87 3.74
CA GLY A 116 8.01 4.78 3.26
C GLY A 116 7.37 5.88 2.42
N ASP A 117 7.83 6.09 1.19
CA ASP A 117 7.28 7.09 0.25
C ASP A 117 6.29 6.51 -0.77
N VAL A 118 5.85 5.26 -0.60
CA VAL A 118 4.91 4.59 -1.48
C VAL A 118 3.52 4.52 -0.84
N VAL A 119 2.50 4.88 -1.61
CA VAL A 119 1.08 4.87 -1.24
C VAL A 119 0.38 3.70 -1.91
N PHE A 120 -0.49 3.03 -1.16
CA PHE A 120 -1.29 1.88 -1.58
C PHE A 120 -2.77 2.14 -1.30
N ASP A 121 -3.58 2.13 -2.35
CA ASP A 121 -5.04 2.10 -2.30
C ASP A 121 -5.62 1.32 -3.50
N ARG A 122 -6.93 1.38 -3.71
CA ARG A 122 -7.56 0.75 -4.88
C ARG A 122 -7.19 1.40 -6.22
N ILE A 123 -6.74 2.65 -6.22
CA ILE A 123 -6.31 3.37 -7.43
C ILE A 123 -4.90 2.93 -7.83
N THR A 124 -3.98 2.83 -6.86
CA THR A 124 -2.58 2.45 -7.11
C THR A 124 -2.39 0.95 -7.27
N GLY A 125 -3.27 0.14 -6.67
CA GLY A 125 -3.17 -1.31 -6.68
C GLY A 125 -1.94 -1.86 -5.94
N PRO A 126 -1.58 -3.13 -6.17
CA PRO A 126 -0.54 -3.82 -5.41
C PRO A 126 0.88 -3.28 -5.64
N SER A 127 1.11 -2.59 -6.77
CA SER A 127 2.40 -1.96 -7.06
C SER A 127 2.63 -0.68 -6.26
N GLY A 128 1.57 -0.10 -5.71
CA GLY A 128 1.61 1.22 -5.07
C GLY A 128 2.01 2.34 -6.03
N MET A 129 2.16 3.54 -5.49
CA MET A 129 2.59 4.73 -6.22
C MET A 129 3.40 5.65 -5.31
N HIS A 130 4.46 6.26 -5.82
CA HIS A 130 5.23 7.24 -5.05
C HIS A 130 4.34 8.42 -4.64
N ILE A 131 4.49 8.94 -3.41
CA ILE A 131 3.59 9.94 -2.81
C ILE A 131 3.44 11.21 -3.65
N ASN A 132 4.50 11.65 -4.34
CA ASN A 132 4.43 12.83 -5.21
C ASN A 132 3.54 12.59 -6.44
N ASP A 133 3.64 11.41 -7.06
CA ASP A 133 2.81 11.05 -8.20
C ASP A 133 1.37 10.82 -7.76
N TYR A 134 1.18 10.26 -6.56
CA TYR A 134 -0.13 10.06 -5.95
C TYR A 134 -0.85 11.40 -5.70
N LYS A 135 -0.13 12.40 -5.16
CA LYS A 135 -0.67 13.76 -5.00
C LYS A 135 -1.13 14.37 -6.33
N ALA A 136 -0.36 14.16 -7.39
CA ALA A 136 -0.68 14.66 -8.73
C ALA A 136 -1.93 14.02 -9.37
N LEU A 137 -2.47 12.95 -8.79
CA LEU A 137 -3.77 12.40 -9.20
C LEU A 137 -4.94 13.30 -8.78
N PHE A 138 -4.82 14.03 -7.68
CA PHE A 138 -5.87 14.92 -7.17
C PHE A 138 -5.79 16.27 -7.88
N GLU A 139 -6.93 16.79 -8.35
CA GLU A 139 -6.98 18.12 -9.01
C GLU A 139 -6.36 19.21 -8.13
N TYR A 140 -6.58 19.14 -6.82
CA TYR A 140 -6.08 20.10 -5.83
C TYR A 140 -4.98 19.52 -4.95
N GLY A 141 -4.17 18.58 -5.46
CA GLY A 141 -3.20 17.82 -4.68
C GLY A 141 -2.22 18.66 -3.85
N ASP A 142 -1.84 19.85 -4.32
CA ASP A 142 -0.95 20.77 -3.60
C ASP A 142 -1.62 21.47 -2.41
N ASP A 143 -2.95 21.58 -2.42
CA ASP A 143 -3.75 22.24 -1.38
C ASP A 143 -4.33 21.25 -0.34
N LEU A 144 -4.25 19.94 -0.63
CA LEU A 144 -4.77 18.89 0.25
C LEU A 144 -3.75 18.47 1.33
N ILE A 145 -4.27 18.03 2.46
CA ILE A 145 -3.48 17.50 3.58
C ILE A 145 -3.40 15.98 3.47
N PHE A 146 -2.19 15.43 3.52
CA PHE A 146 -1.87 14.00 3.51
C PHE A 146 -1.18 13.64 4.83
N LYS A 147 -1.92 13.07 5.78
CA LYS A 147 -1.41 12.79 7.14
C LYS A 147 -1.95 11.51 7.76
#